data_AF-A0A3G2JME2-F1
#
_entry.id   AF-A0A3G2JME2-F1
#
_cell.length_a   1.000
_cell.length_b   1.000
_cell.length_c   1.000
_cell.angle_alpha   90.00
_cell.angle_beta   90.00
_cell.angle_gamma   90.00
#
_symmetry.space_group_name_H-M   'P 1'
#
loop_
_entity.id
_entity.type
_entity.pdbx_description
1 polymer ?
#
loop_
_entity_poly.entity_id
_entity_poly.type
_entity_poly.pdbx_seq_one_letter_code
_entity_poly.pdbx_strand_id
1 'polypeptide(L)'
;MTTILVTELDVLEALLAFDFIGFAQKSTTLDPADPHYGQAVGAAFALAVRRRFPRGAAPEEISGYVTGVLGSLEAGAEDFPPAFLEGLVTEGLYGREASDGGHADPETVLQARLLLTFRLVRELGLDADAQRELLTEAARRVSV
;
A
#
# COMPACT_ATOMS: atom_id res chain seq x y z
N MET A 1 -17.50 -12.44 -2.59
CA MET A 1 -16.15 -12.07 -2.14
C MET A 1 -15.19 -12.82 -3.03
N THR A 2 -14.58 -12.13 -4.00
CA THR A 2 -13.65 -12.72 -4.97
C THR A 2 -12.40 -13.19 -4.23
N THR A 3 -12.01 -14.44 -4.43
CA THR A 3 -10.90 -15.12 -3.73
C THR A 3 -9.60 -14.30 -3.74
N ILE A 4 -9.35 -13.52 -4.79
CA ILE A 4 -8.15 -12.68 -4.96
C ILE A 4 -8.09 -11.52 -3.97
N LEU A 5 -9.22 -10.86 -3.64
CA LEU A 5 -9.23 -9.79 -2.64
C LEU A 5 -8.85 -10.31 -1.25
N VAL A 6 -9.16 -11.58 -0.97
CA VAL A 6 -8.74 -12.27 0.26
C VAL A 6 -7.24 -12.55 0.21
N THR A 7 -6.76 -13.13 -0.89
CA THR A 7 -5.33 -13.43 -1.09
C THR A 7 -4.44 -12.19 -0.95
N GLU A 8 -4.84 -11.05 -1.50
CA GLU A 8 -4.10 -9.79 -1.37
C GLU A 8 -3.97 -9.31 0.08
N LEU A 9 -5.05 -9.41 0.85
CA LEU A 9 -5.01 -9.05 2.27
C LEU A 9 -4.24 -10.08 3.10
N ASP A 10 -4.25 -11.35 2.72
CA ASP A 10 -3.43 -12.38 3.36
C ASP A 10 -1.93 -12.15 3.11
N VAL A 11 -1.56 -11.64 1.92
CA VAL A 11 -0.19 -11.22 1.58
C VAL A 11 0.21 -10.04 2.45
N LEU A 12 -0.63 -9.01 2.52
CA LEU A 12 -0.36 -7.84 3.36
C LEU A 12 -0.29 -8.21 4.85
N GLU A 13 -1.18 -9.07 5.34
CA GLU A 13 -1.14 -9.57 6.73
C GLU A 13 0.19 -10.27 7.03
N ALA A 14 0.65 -11.15 6.15
CA ALA A 14 1.94 -11.83 6.31
C ALA A 14 3.10 -10.85 6.36
N LEU A 15 3.09 -9.82 5.49
CA LEU A 15 4.09 -8.75 5.49
C LEU A 15 4.09 -7.97 6.82
N LEU A 16 2.92 -7.55 7.31
CA LEU A 16 2.79 -6.81 8.56
C LEU A 16 3.20 -7.64 9.79
N ALA A 17 3.01 -8.96 9.72
CA ALA A 17 3.42 -9.92 10.74
C ALA A 17 4.91 -10.32 10.67
N PHE A 18 5.69 -9.78 9.72
CA PHE A 18 7.06 -10.21 9.42
C PHE A 18 7.21 -11.71 9.06
N ASP A 19 6.12 -12.34 8.59
CA ASP A 19 6.14 -13.70 8.07
C ASP A 19 6.58 -13.67 6.60
N PHE A 20 7.89 -13.52 6.38
CA PHE A 20 8.45 -13.40 5.03
C PHE A 20 8.28 -14.68 4.19
N ILE A 21 8.21 -15.85 4.84
CA ILE A 21 7.97 -17.13 4.15
C ILE A 21 6.51 -17.18 3.69
N GLY A 22 5.56 -16.88 4.58
CA GLY A 22 4.15 -16.82 4.23
C GLY A 22 3.85 -15.73 3.21
N PHE A 23 4.50 -14.57 3.32
CA PHE A 23 4.44 -13.50 2.33
C PHE A 23 4.87 -14.00 0.95
N ALA A 24 6.05 -14.62 0.84
CA ALA A 24 6.55 -15.14 -0.43
C ALA A 24 5.61 -16.21 -1.01
N GLN A 25 5.12 -17.13 -0.18
CA GLN A 25 4.21 -18.20 -0.61
C GLN A 25 2.85 -17.67 -1.08
N LYS A 26 2.26 -16.70 -0.39
CA LYS A 26 0.97 -16.13 -0.77
C LYS A 26 1.10 -15.25 -2.01
N SER A 27 2.21 -14.51 -2.16
CA SER A 27 2.45 -13.66 -3.32
C SER A 27 2.51 -14.44 -4.64
N THR A 28 2.95 -15.70 -4.66
CA THR A 28 2.95 -16.52 -5.90
C THR A 28 1.56 -16.90 -6.39
N THR A 29 0.53 -16.69 -5.57
CA THR A 29 -0.87 -16.98 -5.93
C THR A 29 -1.61 -15.75 -6.47
N LEU A 30 -0.96 -14.59 -6.48
CA LEU A 30 -1.50 -13.39 -7.10
C LEU A 30 -1.34 -13.46 -8.62
N ASP A 31 -2.39 -13.06 -9.34
CA ASP A 31 -2.40 -12.98 -10.80
C ASP A 31 -2.46 -11.51 -11.26
N PRO A 32 -1.36 -10.93 -11.77
CA PRO A 32 -1.34 -9.56 -12.28
C PRO A 32 -2.31 -9.29 -13.44
N ALA A 33 -2.83 -10.34 -14.10
CA ALA A 33 -3.83 -10.21 -15.17
C ALA A 33 -5.27 -10.11 -14.63
N ASP A 34 -5.51 -10.35 -13.34
CA ASP A 34 -6.85 -10.23 -12.76
C ASP A 34 -7.31 -8.76 -12.70
N PRO A 35 -8.54 -8.44 -13.13
CA PRO A 35 -9.06 -7.06 -13.12
C PRO A 35 -9.19 -6.44 -11.72
N HIS A 36 -9.17 -7.26 -10.67
CA HIS A 36 -9.21 -6.84 -9.27
C HIS A 36 -7.82 -6.78 -8.61
N TYR A 37 -6.75 -7.08 -9.35
CA TYR A 37 -5.40 -7.06 -8.83
C TYR A 37 -5.02 -5.71 -8.20
N GLY A 38 -4.54 -5.77 -6.97
CA GLY A 38 -4.11 -4.66 -6.14
C GLY A 38 -5.23 -3.81 -5.54
N GLN A 39 -6.51 -4.16 -5.74
CA GLN A 39 -7.62 -3.37 -5.19
C GLN A 39 -7.68 -3.43 -3.66
N ALA A 40 -7.49 -4.60 -3.05
CA ALA A 40 -7.60 -4.75 -1.60
C ALA A 40 -6.41 -4.13 -0.88
N VAL A 41 -5.19 -4.34 -1.40
CA VAL A 41 -3.99 -3.65 -0.91
C VAL A 41 -4.10 -2.14 -1.12
N GLY A 42 -4.62 -1.68 -2.27
CA GLY A 42 -4.88 -0.26 -2.52
C GLY A 42 -5.83 0.37 -1.50
N ALA A 43 -6.91 -0.34 -1.13
CA ALA A 43 -7.83 0.12 -0.10
C ALA A 43 -7.16 0.20 1.29
N ALA A 44 -6.36 -0.80 1.67
CA ALA A 44 -5.61 -0.81 2.92
C ALA A 44 -4.58 0.33 2.98
N PHE A 45 -3.85 0.54 1.88
CA PHE A 45 -2.92 1.64 1.72
C PHE A 45 -3.61 3.00 1.87
N ALA A 46 -4.71 3.25 1.16
CA ALA A 46 -5.45 4.50 1.24
C ALA A 46 -5.97 4.78 2.68
N LEU A 47 -6.41 3.73 3.38
CA LEU A 47 -6.79 3.82 4.79
C LEU A 47 -5.60 4.21 5.68
N ALA A 48 -4.46 3.56 5.53
CA ALA A 48 -3.25 3.86 6.31
C ALA A 48 -2.76 5.29 6.07
N VAL A 49 -2.76 5.74 4.80
CA VAL A 49 -2.41 7.10 4.41
C VAL A 49 -3.34 8.13 5.07
N ARG A 50 -4.66 7.92 5.01
CA ARG A 50 -5.64 8.83 5.64
C ARG A 50 -5.55 8.84 7.16
N ARG A 51 -5.17 7.72 7.79
CA ARG A 51 -4.88 7.67 9.24
C ARG A 51 -3.64 8.49 9.59
N ARG A 52 -2.61 8.46 8.74
CA ARG A 52 -1.36 9.22 8.92
C ARG A 52 -1.53 10.72 8.68
N PHE A 53 -2.43 11.10 7.77
CA PHE A 53 -2.72 12.49 7.39
C PHE A 53 -4.23 12.77 7.48
N PRO A 54 -4.80 12.83 8.70
CA PRO A 54 -6.25 12.92 8.91
C PRO A 54 -6.88 14.21 8.37
N ARG A 55 -6.09 15.25 8.11
CA ARG A 55 -6.52 16.54 7.53
C ARG A 55 -6.12 16.71 6.07
N GLY A 56 -5.65 15.64 5.43
CA GLY A 56 -4.90 15.75 4.17
C GLY A 56 -3.43 16.13 4.42
N ALA A 57 -2.70 16.33 3.33
CA ALA A 57 -1.30 16.74 3.32
C ALA A 57 -1.04 17.68 2.15
N ALA A 58 -0.28 18.75 2.37
CA ALA A 58 0.21 19.62 1.32
C ALA A 58 1.26 18.88 0.45
N PRO A 59 1.48 19.30 -0.81
CA PRO A 59 2.46 18.67 -1.70
C PRO A 59 3.87 18.57 -1.08
N GLU A 60 4.30 19.59 -0.34
CA GLU A 60 5.61 19.62 0.31
C GLU A 60 5.70 18.60 1.46
N GLU A 61 4.59 18.36 2.18
CA GLU A 61 4.52 17.34 3.22
C GLU A 61 4.58 15.93 2.62
N ILE A 62 3.91 15.72 1.48
CA ILE A 62 3.95 14.44 0.75
C ILE A 62 5.36 14.19 0.22
N SER A 63 5.99 15.19 -0.40
CA SER A 63 7.35 15.06 -0.93
C SER A 63 8.38 14.82 0.18
N GLY A 64 8.26 15.54 1.29
CA GLY A 64 9.10 15.31 2.48
C GLY A 64 8.92 13.92 3.07
N TYR A 65 7.69 13.41 3.13
CA TYR A 65 7.40 12.05 3.55
C TYR A 65 8.06 11.01 2.62
N VAL A 66 7.86 11.13 1.31
CA VAL A 66 8.44 10.21 0.31
C VAL A 66 9.97 10.23 0.35
N THR A 67 10.57 11.42 0.46
CA THR A 67 12.02 11.56 0.63
C THR A 67 12.51 10.83 1.89
N GLY A 68 11.76 10.96 3.00
CA GLY A 68 12.06 10.25 4.23
C GLY A 68 11.94 8.72 4.11
N VAL A 69 10.95 8.24 3.37
CA VAL A 69 10.80 6.80 3.08
C VAL A 69 12.00 6.31 2.26
N LEU A 70 12.30 6.95 1.13
CA LEU A 70 13.40 6.57 0.24
C LEU A 70 14.75 6.62 0.94
N GLY A 71 15.00 7.64 1.76
CA GLY A 71 16.22 7.75 2.55
C GLY A 71 16.39 6.68 3.64
N SER A 72 15.32 5.95 3.99
CA SER A 72 15.37 4.85 4.95
C SER A 72 15.58 3.47 4.32
N LEU A 73 15.56 3.37 2.98
CA LEU A 73 15.79 2.14 2.25
C LEU A 73 17.30 1.98 1.98
N GLU A 74 17.96 1.05 2.67
CA GLU A 74 19.41 0.80 2.52
C GLU A 74 19.78 0.22 1.13
N ALA A 75 18.85 -0.49 0.47
CA ALA A 75 18.95 -0.99 -0.91
C ALA A 75 17.54 -1.09 -1.54
N GLY A 76 17.41 -0.83 -2.84
CA GLY A 76 16.12 -0.86 -3.56
C GLY A 76 15.33 0.47 -3.58
N ALA A 77 15.89 1.55 -3.02
CA ALA A 77 15.30 2.89 -3.12
C ALA A 77 15.24 3.40 -4.58
N GLU A 78 16.17 2.92 -5.42
CA GLU A 78 16.29 3.27 -6.84
C GLU A 78 15.17 2.68 -7.70
N ASP A 79 14.45 1.67 -7.19
CA ASP A 79 13.37 0.99 -7.91
C ASP A 79 12.08 1.82 -7.96
N PHE A 80 11.96 2.85 -7.11
CA PHE A 80 10.76 3.69 -7.02
C PHE A 80 11.05 5.17 -7.28
N PRO A 81 10.64 5.72 -8.44
CA PRO A 81 10.73 7.15 -8.70
C PRO A 81 9.98 7.95 -7.61
N PRO A 82 10.54 9.03 -7.03
CA PRO A 82 9.87 9.80 -5.98
C PRO A 82 8.48 10.29 -6.40
N ALA A 83 8.36 10.84 -7.61
CA ALA A 83 7.10 11.34 -8.16
C ALA A 83 6.01 10.25 -8.25
N PHE A 84 6.41 8.99 -8.48
CA PHE A 84 5.49 7.86 -8.51
C PHE A 84 4.93 7.59 -7.10
N LEU A 85 5.78 7.54 -6.08
CA LEU A 85 5.34 7.36 -4.69
C LEU A 85 4.50 8.53 -4.18
N GLU A 86 4.86 9.77 -4.55
CA GLU A 86 4.07 10.97 -4.24
C GLU A 86 2.67 10.90 -4.88
N GLY A 87 2.60 10.42 -6.12
CA GLY A 87 1.35 10.14 -6.83
C GLY A 87 0.47 9.14 -6.08
N LEU A 88 1.05 8.02 -5.63
CA LEU A 88 0.32 7.02 -4.84
C LEU A 88 -0.20 7.60 -3.51
N VAL A 89 0.62 8.33 -2.76
CA VAL A 89 0.18 8.95 -1.50
C VAL A 89 -0.97 9.94 -1.76
N THR A 90 -0.86 10.74 -2.82
CA THR A 90 -1.91 11.68 -3.24
C THR A 90 -3.21 10.95 -3.60
N GLU A 91 -3.12 9.86 -4.35
CA GLU A 91 -4.25 8.98 -4.68
C GLU A 91 -4.90 8.40 -3.42
N GLY A 92 -4.09 7.89 -2.49
CA GLY A 92 -4.58 7.35 -1.22
C GLY A 92 -5.34 8.40 -0.38
N LEU A 93 -4.84 9.63 -0.33
CA LEU A 93 -5.48 10.74 0.38
C LEU A 93 -6.80 11.15 -0.25
N TYR A 94 -6.78 11.41 -1.56
CA TYR A 94 -7.84 12.16 -2.23
C TYR A 94 -8.74 11.31 -3.13
N GLY A 95 -8.39 10.03 -3.34
CA GLY A 95 -9.15 9.11 -4.20
C GLY A 95 -9.13 9.49 -5.69
N ARG A 96 -8.17 10.33 -6.10
CA ARG A 96 -8.02 10.77 -7.48
C ARG A 96 -6.83 10.03 -8.09
N GLU A 97 -7.07 9.32 -9.20
CA GLU A 97 -5.99 8.71 -9.97
C GLU A 97 -4.93 9.76 -10.29
N ALA A 98 -3.68 9.46 -9.96
CA ALA A 98 -2.57 10.34 -10.25
C ALA A 98 -2.53 10.61 -11.76
N SER A 99 -2.62 11.88 -12.13
CA SER A 99 -2.48 12.27 -13.53
C SER A 99 -1.01 12.13 -13.93
N ASP A 100 -0.72 11.09 -14.71
CA ASP A 100 0.38 11.03 -15.69
C ASP A 100 1.82 10.83 -15.16
N GLY A 101 2.00 9.97 -14.15
CA GLY A 101 3.30 9.60 -13.60
C GLY A 101 3.93 8.34 -14.21
N GLY A 102 3.87 8.15 -15.54
CA GLY A 102 4.33 6.93 -16.21
C GLY A 102 3.46 5.70 -15.89
N HIS A 103 3.07 4.92 -16.90
CA HIS A 103 2.32 3.69 -16.69
C HIS A 103 3.23 2.64 -16.02
N ALA A 104 3.39 2.72 -14.70
CA ALA A 104 3.95 1.63 -13.92
C ALA A 104 3.04 0.41 -14.11
N ASP A 105 3.64 -0.77 -14.29
CA ASP A 105 2.87 -1.99 -14.38
C ASP A 105 2.16 -2.28 -13.05
N PRO A 106 1.06 -3.06 -13.05
CA PRO A 106 0.27 -3.33 -11.86
C PRO A 106 1.09 -3.90 -10.70
N GLU A 107 2.10 -4.72 -10.98
CA GLU A 107 2.94 -5.35 -9.96
C GLU A 107 3.81 -4.33 -9.24
N THR A 108 4.43 -3.40 -9.99
CA THR A 108 5.18 -2.27 -9.41
C THR A 108 4.28 -1.41 -8.51
N VAL A 109 3.03 -1.17 -8.93
CA VAL A 109 2.04 -0.43 -8.11
C VAL A 109 1.69 -1.20 -6.83
N LEU A 110 1.47 -2.51 -6.91
CA LEU A 110 1.20 -3.35 -5.75
C LEU A 110 2.38 -3.33 -4.77
N GLN A 111 3.60 -3.54 -5.25
CA GLN A 111 4.81 -3.57 -4.43
C GLN A 111 5.04 -2.23 -3.71
N ALA A 112 4.89 -1.10 -4.40
CA ALA A 112 4.98 0.22 -3.80
C ALA A 112 3.92 0.43 -2.71
N ARG A 113 2.67 0.01 -2.95
CA ARG A 113 1.59 0.10 -1.96
C ARG A 113 1.83 -0.81 -0.75
N LEU A 114 2.36 -2.03 -0.94
CA LEU A 114 2.76 -2.93 0.15
C LEU A 114 3.85 -2.31 1.01
N LEU A 115 4.91 -1.79 0.38
CA LEU A 115 6.03 -1.12 1.05
C LEU A 115 5.55 0.08 1.88
N LEU A 116 4.80 0.99 1.24
CA LEU A 116 4.28 2.19 1.89
C LEU A 116 3.30 1.83 3.01
N THR A 117 2.44 0.83 2.82
CA THR A 117 1.50 0.39 3.87
C THR A 117 2.24 -0.17 5.06
N PHE A 118 3.22 -1.05 4.85
CA PHE A 118 4.07 -1.57 5.91
C PHE A 118 4.73 -0.44 6.71
N ARG A 119 5.32 0.54 6.00
CA ARG A 119 5.93 1.72 6.63
C ARG A 119 4.92 2.52 7.47
N LEU A 120 3.76 2.84 6.89
CA LEU A 120 2.71 3.62 7.57
C LEU A 120 2.20 2.91 8.82
N VAL A 121 1.95 1.60 8.74
CA VAL A 121 1.50 0.78 9.87
C VAL A 121 2.51 0.82 11.02
N ARG A 122 3.81 0.82 10.71
CA ARG A 122 4.88 0.95 11.70
C ARG A 122 4.96 2.35 12.30
N GLU A 123 4.88 3.40 11.49
CA GLU A 123 4.88 4.78 11.96
C GLU A 123 3.67 5.12 12.83
N LEU A 124 2.50 4.57 12.49
CA LEU A 124 1.27 4.72 13.26
C LEU A 124 1.27 3.90 14.56
N GLY A 125 2.26 3.03 14.76
CA GLY A 125 2.35 2.18 15.95
C GLY A 125 1.17 1.21 16.09
N LEU A 126 0.57 0.77 14.99
CA LEU A 126 -0.59 -0.13 15.04
C LEU A 126 -0.16 -1.49 15.59
N ASP A 127 -0.83 -1.93 16.65
CA ASP A 127 -0.73 -3.28 17.18
C ASP A 127 -1.48 -4.30 16.28
N ALA A 128 -1.45 -5.58 16.66
CA ALA A 128 -2.06 -6.65 15.87
C ALA A 128 -3.58 -6.47 15.69
N ASP A 129 -4.28 -5.92 16.68
CA ASP A 129 -5.73 -5.73 16.61
C ASP A 129 -6.08 -4.56 15.69
N ALA A 130 -5.36 -3.44 15.80
CA ALA A 130 -5.52 -2.29 14.92
C ALA A 130 -5.11 -2.58 13.46
N GLN A 131 -4.14 -3.48 13.25
CA GLN A 131 -3.80 -4.02 11.93
C GLN A 131 -4.94 -4.87 11.37
N ARG A 132 -5.51 -5.79 12.17
CA ARG A 132 -6.67 -6.59 11.73
C ARG A 132 -7.88 -5.73 11.41
N GLU A 133 -8.12 -4.67 12.18
CA GLU A 133 -9.18 -3.70 11.90
C GLU A 133 -8.94 -2.97 10.58
N LEU A 134 -7.69 -2.55 10.30
CA LEU A 134 -7.31 -1.94 9.03
C LEU A 134 -7.64 -2.87 7.84
N LEU A 135 -7.23 -4.14 7.93
CA LEU A 135 -7.46 -5.13 6.86
C LEU A 135 -8.96 -5.45 6.69
N THR A 136 -9.70 -5.56 7.79
CA THR A 136 -11.15 -5.79 7.76
C THR A 136 -11.87 -4.61 7.11
N GLU A 137 -11.47 -3.37 7.44
CA GLU A 137 -12.01 -2.17 6.81
C GLU A 137 -11.68 -2.11 5.32
N ALA A 138 -10.46 -2.48 4.93
CA ALA A 138 -10.07 -2.57 3.52
C ALA A 138 -10.95 -3.57 2.76
N ALA A 139 -11.14 -4.79 3.31
CA ALA A 139 -12.01 -5.81 2.73
C ALA A 139 -13.45 -5.34 2.53
N ARG A 140 -13.99 -4.58 3.49
CA ARG A 140 -15.34 -4.01 3.39
C ARG A 140 -15.46 -3.02 2.24
N ARG A 141 -14.44 -2.19 1.98
CA ARG A 141 -14.48 -1.15 0.94
C ARG A 141 -14.43 -1.69 -0.49
N VAL A 142 -13.83 -2.86 -0.69
CA VAL A 142 -13.73 -3.50 -2.00
C VAL A 142 -14.85 -4.51 -2.27
N SER A 143 -15.70 -4.78 -1.28
CA SER A 143 -16.83 -5.71 -1.39
C SER A 143 -18.16 -5.05 -1.72
N VAL A 144 -18.18 -3.71 -1.85
CA VAL A 144 -19.35 -2.88 -2.18
C VAL A 144 -19.26 -2.46 -3.65
#